data_AF-A0AA51YCF0-F1
#
_entry.id   AF-A0AA51YCF0-F1
#
_cell.length_a   1.000
_cell.length_b   1.000
_cell.length_c   1.000
_cell.angle_alpha   90.00
_cell.angle_beta   90.00
_cell.angle_gamma   90.00
#
_symmetry.space_group_name_H-M   'P 1'
#
loop_
_entity.id
_entity.type
_entity.pdbx_description
1 polymer ?
#
loop_
_entity_poly.entity_id
_entity_poly.type
_entity_poly.pdbx_seq_one_letter_code
_entity_poly.pdbx_strand_id
1 'polypeptide(L)'
;MPLSGPREFCKHRPNSLAVLGNADSQDKKSAVEYMTMRKPASHLTTTDLKTEARQYRAAQLEAGRTVSHAQALEMVARFHGFRDWNTASGVLPLTRAPAFALSQRISGTYLKQPFSGTIIGLAALGAGDMFRLTVQFDEPVDVVSFESFSAFRQRVEATVTREGVSPSRTSDGEPHMVITSRG
;
A
#
# COMPACT_ATOMS: atom_id res chain seq x y z
N MET A 1 72.19 9.32 -43.00
CA MET A 1 71.72 9.90 -41.73
C MET A 1 70.40 9.20 -41.35
N PRO A 2 70.19 8.90 -40.05
CA PRO A 2 69.71 7.61 -39.51
C PRO A 2 68.16 7.46 -39.54
N LEU A 3 67.57 6.27 -39.71
CA LEU A 3 67.41 5.09 -38.82
C LEU A 3 66.34 5.23 -37.71
N SER A 4 65.37 4.31 -37.77
CA SER A 4 64.92 3.46 -36.66
C SER A 4 64.13 4.08 -35.48
N GLY A 5 62.86 3.64 -35.31
CA GLY A 5 62.41 3.20 -33.97
C GLY A 5 63.17 1.92 -33.57
N PRO A 6 63.00 1.27 -32.38
CA PRO A 6 61.77 1.21 -31.58
C PRO A 6 62.02 0.95 -30.05
N ARG A 7 60.97 0.50 -29.32
CA ARG A 7 61.00 -0.41 -28.12
C ARG A 7 61.65 0.13 -26.83
N GLU A 8 61.39 -0.28 -25.59
CA GLU A 8 60.48 -1.15 -24.83
C GLU A 8 61.01 -1.10 -23.37
N PHE A 9 60.13 -1.27 -22.36
CA PHE A 9 60.42 -1.81 -21.01
C PHE A 9 61.36 -1.07 -20.00
N CYS A 10 60.89 -0.80 -18.78
CA CYS A 10 60.89 -1.75 -17.63
C CYS A 10 60.61 -1.08 -16.26
N LYS A 11 59.77 -1.75 -15.45
CA LYS A 11 59.86 -2.00 -13.98
C LYS A 11 59.86 -0.82 -12.99
N HIS A 12 58.77 -0.67 -12.21
CA HIS A 12 58.68 -1.13 -10.80
C HIS A 12 57.42 -0.58 -10.08
N ARG A 13 56.58 -1.49 -9.58
CA ARG A 13 55.87 -1.37 -8.28
C ARG A 13 56.78 -2.01 -7.20
N PRO A 14 56.57 -1.87 -5.87
CA PRO A 14 55.40 -1.39 -5.08
C PRO A 14 55.82 -0.30 -4.03
N ASN A 15 55.00 0.30 -3.14
CA ASN A 15 54.22 -0.30 -2.05
C ASN A 15 53.44 0.79 -1.25
N SER A 16 52.24 0.44 -0.77
CA SER A 16 51.51 0.86 0.46
C SER A 16 51.28 2.37 0.76
N LEU A 17 50.09 2.88 1.11
CA LEU A 17 49.19 2.48 2.19
C LEU A 17 47.80 3.15 2.02
N ALA A 18 46.79 2.49 2.58
CA ALA A 18 45.35 2.78 2.70
C ALA A 18 44.82 4.23 2.62
N VAL A 19 43.64 4.38 2.00
CA VAL A 19 42.40 4.82 2.69
C VAL A 19 41.21 4.17 1.97
N LEU A 20 40.45 3.37 2.72
CA LEU A 20 39.13 2.87 2.36
C LEU A 20 38.14 4.02 2.51
N GLY A 21 37.61 4.54 1.40
CA GLY A 21 36.46 5.42 1.37
C GLY A 21 35.30 4.70 0.68
N ASN A 22 34.45 4.06 1.49
CA ASN A 22 33.22 3.44 1.01
C ASN A 22 32.28 4.52 0.48
N ALA A 23 32.12 4.58 -0.85
CA ALA A 23 31.11 5.39 -1.50
C ALA A 23 29.72 4.76 -1.29
N ASP A 24 28.87 5.52 -0.62
CA ASP A 24 27.42 5.59 -0.76
C ASP A 24 26.61 4.29 -0.80
N SER A 25 26.33 3.81 0.41
CA SER A 25 25.31 2.81 0.74
C SER A 25 23.88 3.37 0.75
N GLN A 26 23.58 4.45 0.01
CA GLN A 26 22.26 5.12 0.02
C GLN A 26 21.29 4.67 -1.10
N ASP A 27 21.77 4.08 -2.20
CA ASP A 27 20.88 3.70 -3.32
C ASP A 27 20.16 2.34 -3.12
N LYS A 28 20.71 1.46 -2.28
CA LYS A 28 20.14 0.12 -2.05
C LYS A 28 18.89 0.10 -1.15
N LYS A 29 18.54 1.20 -0.48
CA LYS A 29 17.34 1.28 0.39
C LYS A 29 16.06 1.48 -0.41
N SER A 30 16.13 2.12 -1.57
CA SER A 30 14.96 2.37 -2.42
C SER A 30 14.40 1.06 -3.00
N ALA A 31 15.25 0.21 -3.58
CA ALA A 31 14.79 -1.03 -4.22
C ALA A 31 14.19 -2.06 -3.23
N VAL A 32 14.66 -2.11 -1.98
CA VAL A 32 14.08 -3.00 -0.95
C VAL A 32 12.79 -2.45 -0.35
N GLU A 33 12.59 -1.13 -0.34
CA GLU A 33 11.33 -0.51 0.08
C GLU A 33 10.22 -0.75 -0.96
N TYR A 34 10.54 -0.69 -2.26
CA TYR A 34 9.59 -1.04 -3.33
C TYR A 34 9.29 -2.55 -3.44
N MET A 35 10.20 -3.44 -3.00
CA MET A 35 9.94 -4.89 -2.98
C MET A 35 9.21 -5.40 -1.73
N THR A 36 9.05 -4.57 -0.69
CA THR A 36 8.47 -5.00 0.60
C THR A 36 6.98 -4.72 0.75
N MET A 37 6.32 -4.10 -0.24
CA MET A 37 4.85 -4.11 -0.31
C MET A 37 4.33 -5.42 -0.94
N ARG A 38 4.81 -6.57 -0.45
CA ARG A 38 4.13 -7.86 -0.65
C ARG A 38 2.85 -7.84 0.19
N LYS A 39 1.82 -7.18 -0.33
CA LYS A 39 0.44 -7.30 0.17
C LYS A 39 0.15 -8.81 0.22
N PRO A 40 -0.20 -9.40 1.38
CA PRO A 40 -0.49 -10.83 1.45
C PRO A 40 -1.60 -11.18 0.46
N ALA A 41 -1.56 -12.38 -0.12
CA ALA A 41 -2.52 -12.84 -1.13
C ALA A 41 -4.00 -12.75 -0.69
N SER A 42 -4.26 -12.58 0.61
CA SER A 42 -5.58 -12.23 1.16
C SER A 42 -6.13 -10.89 0.66
N HIS A 43 -5.31 -10.03 0.05
CA HIS A 43 -5.78 -8.80 -0.58
C HIS A 43 -6.21 -8.97 -2.05
N LEU A 44 -5.81 -10.04 -2.72
CA LEU A 44 -5.84 -10.09 -4.17
C LEU A 44 -7.24 -10.45 -4.70
N THR A 45 -7.64 -9.82 -5.81
CA THR A 45 -8.90 -10.12 -6.49
C THR A 45 -8.67 -10.37 -7.97
N THR A 46 -9.55 -11.12 -8.62
CA THR A 46 -9.48 -11.35 -10.07
C THR A 46 -9.52 -10.02 -10.85
N THR A 47 -10.19 -8.99 -10.32
CA THR A 47 -10.23 -7.65 -10.92
C THR A 47 -8.90 -6.90 -10.75
N ASP A 48 -8.21 -7.05 -9.61
CA ASP A 48 -6.86 -6.50 -9.40
C ASP A 48 -5.88 -7.09 -10.42
N LEU A 49 -5.81 -8.42 -10.56
CA LEU A 49 -4.88 -9.07 -11.51
C LEU A 49 -5.15 -8.64 -12.95
N LYS A 50 -6.43 -8.49 -13.34
CA LYS A 50 -6.78 -7.99 -14.68
C LYS A 50 -6.29 -6.57 -14.90
N THR A 51 -6.39 -5.72 -13.87
CA THR A 51 -5.91 -4.35 -13.91
C THR A 51 -4.38 -4.32 -14.04
N GLU A 52 -3.68 -5.11 -13.23
CA GLU A 52 -2.22 -5.28 -13.32
C GLU A 52 -1.80 -5.83 -14.70
N ALA A 53 -2.49 -6.82 -15.25
CA ALA A 53 -2.18 -7.36 -16.57
C ALA A 53 -2.35 -6.32 -17.69
N ARG A 54 -3.34 -5.43 -17.57
CA ARG A 54 -3.51 -4.29 -18.49
C ARG A 54 -2.36 -3.30 -18.37
N GLN A 55 -1.95 -2.95 -17.15
CA GLN A 55 -0.82 -2.05 -16.90
C GLN A 55 0.50 -2.66 -17.40
N TYR A 56 0.74 -3.94 -17.12
CA TYR A 56 1.90 -4.68 -17.59
C TYR A 56 1.98 -4.68 -19.12
N ARG A 57 0.86 -4.95 -19.80
CA ARG A 57 0.79 -4.90 -21.27
C ARG A 57 1.10 -3.50 -21.80
N ALA A 58 0.57 -2.45 -21.17
CA ALA A 58 0.87 -1.07 -21.56
C ALA A 58 2.37 -0.78 -21.41
N ALA A 59 2.99 -1.16 -20.29
CA ALA A 59 4.41 -0.99 -20.06
C ALA A 59 5.29 -1.76 -21.08
N GLN A 60 4.90 -2.98 -21.47
CA GLN A 60 5.62 -3.73 -22.50
C GLN A 60 5.51 -3.09 -23.88
N LEU A 61 4.35 -2.52 -24.21
CA LEU A 61 4.14 -1.82 -25.47
C LEU A 61 5.04 -0.59 -25.58
N GLU A 62 5.15 0.21 -24.50
CA GLU A 62 6.08 1.34 -24.41
C GLU A 62 7.54 0.90 -24.57
N ALA A 63 7.89 -0.30 -24.06
CA ALA A 63 9.20 -0.91 -24.25
C ALA A 63 9.41 -1.55 -25.64
N GLY A 64 8.47 -1.37 -26.59
CA GLY A 64 8.54 -1.91 -27.94
C GLY A 64 8.26 -3.41 -28.06
N ARG A 65 7.72 -4.04 -27.00
CA ARG A 65 7.40 -5.47 -26.96
C ARG A 65 5.90 -5.68 -27.03
N THR A 66 5.45 -6.51 -27.96
CA THR A 66 4.04 -6.88 -28.07
C THR A 66 3.77 -8.12 -27.22
N VAL A 67 2.88 -7.99 -26.23
CA VAL A 67 2.44 -9.10 -25.36
C VAL A 67 0.94 -9.26 -25.47
N SER A 68 0.45 -10.48 -25.73
CA SER A 68 -0.98 -10.76 -25.81
C SER A 68 -1.66 -10.60 -24.45
N HIS A 69 -2.98 -10.38 -24.42
CA HIS A 69 -3.69 -10.19 -23.15
C HIS A 69 -3.64 -11.45 -22.27
N ALA A 70 -3.78 -12.64 -22.89
CA ALA A 70 -3.64 -13.92 -22.21
C ALA A 70 -2.23 -14.11 -21.63
N GLN A 71 -1.19 -13.77 -22.39
CA GLN A 71 0.19 -13.83 -21.89
C GLN A 71 0.42 -12.90 -20.69
N ALA A 72 -0.15 -11.69 -20.72
CA ALA A 72 -0.05 -10.76 -19.59
C ALA A 72 -0.74 -11.31 -18.32
N LEU A 73 -1.93 -11.92 -18.46
CA LEU A 73 -2.64 -12.55 -17.34
C LEU A 73 -1.84 -13.72 -16.73
N GLU A 74 -1.28 -14.59 -17.59
CA GLU A 74 -0.43 -15.71 -17.14
C GLU A 74 0.80 -15.22 -16.37
N MET A 75 1.47 -14.17 -16.87
CA MET A 75 2.64 -13.59 -16.23
C MET A 75 2.32 -12.98 -14.87
N VAL A 76 1.22 -12.21 -14.78
CA VAL A 76 0.77 -11.61 -13.52
C VAL A 76 0.34 -12.68 -12.51
N ALA A 77 -0.39 -13.71 -12.94
CA ALA A 77 -0.76 -14.83 -12.08
C ALA A 77 0.47 -15.53 -11.50
N ARG A 78 1.48 -15.83 -12.33
CA ARG A 78 2.75 -16.43 -11.90
C ARG A 78 3.56 -15.53 -10.98
N PHE A 79 3.56 -14.23 -11.23
CA PHE A 79 4.21 -13.26 -10.36
C PHE A 79 3.62 -13.27 -8.94
N HIS A 80 2.29 -13.42 -8.83
CA HIS A 80 1.58 -13.57 -7.56
C HIS A 80 1.63 -15.00 -6.97
N GLY A 81 2.40 -15.91 -7.57
CA GLY A 81 2.64 -17.27 -7.06
C GLY A 81 1.61 -18.32 -7.49
N PHE A 82 0.68 -17.98 -8.39
CA PHE A 82 -0.24 -18.95 -8.99
C PHE A 82 0.43 -19.69 -10.15
N ARG A 83 0.00 -20.92 -10.44
CA ARG A 83 0.55 -21.71 -11.55
C ARG A 83 0.22 -21.08 -12.92
N ASP A 84 -1.01 -20.64 -13.06
CA ASP A 84 -1.63 -20.11 -14.28
C ASP A 84 -2.83 -19.23 -13.91
N TRP A 85 -3.32 -18.47 -14.90
CA TRP A 85 -4.47 -17.59 -14.73
C TRP A 85 -5.74 -18.36 -14.38
N ASN A 86 -5.93 -19.55 -14.95
CA ASN A 86 -7.13 -20.35 -14.68
C ASN A 86 -7.22 -20.69 -13.18
N THR A 87 -6.10 -21.12 -12.59
CA THR A 87 -5.96 -21.37 -11.16
C THR A 87 -6.21 -20.10 -10.34
N ALA A 88 -5.60 -18.97 -10.73
CA ALA A 88 -5.81 -17.70 -10.03
C ALA A 88 -7.28 -17.26 -10.05
N SER A 89 -7.93 -17.34 -11.21
CA SER A 89 -9.34 -16.94 -11.39
C SER A 89 -10.34 -17.85 -10.69
N GLY A 90 -9.99 -19.12 -10.46
CA GLY A 90 -10.82 -20.07 -9.72
C GLY A 90 -10.65 -19.98 -8.20
N VAL A 91 -9.50 -19.50 -7.72
CA VAL A 91 -9.21 -19.37 -6.28
C VAL A 91 -9.56 -17.98 -5.74
N LEU A 92 -9.31 -16.94 -6.54
CA LEU A 92 -9.50 -15.56 -6.10
C LEU A 92 -10.96 -15.11 -6.24
N PRO A 93 -11.46 -14.29 -5.29
CA PRO A 93 -12.75 -13.66 -5.45
C PRO A 93 -12.74 -12.68 -6.61
N LEU A 94 -13.87 -12.53 -7.30
CA LEU A 94 -14.02 -11.60 -8.42
C LEU A 94 -13.71 -10.16 -8.00
N THR A 95 -14.31 -9.76 -6.89
CA THR A 95 -14.14 -8.45 -6.26
C THR A 95 -13.97 -8.61 -4.76
N ARG A 96 -13.41 -7.59 -4.15
CA ARG A 96 -13.14 -7.53 -2.72
C ARG A 96 -14.48 -7.37 -1.98
N ALA A 97 -14.78 -8.27 -1.04
CA ALA A 97 -15.99 -8.17 -0.21
C ALA A 97 -16.08 -6.79 0.48
N PRO A 98 -17.27 -6.18 0.62
CA PRO A 98 -17.41 -4.87 1.26
C PRO A 98 -16.86 -4.90 2.69
N ALA A 99 -16.05 -3.90 3.06
CA ALA A 99 -15.45 -3.83 4.40
C ALA A 99 -16.45 -3.40 5.48
N PHE A 100 -17.42 -2.58 5.07
CA PHE A 100 -18.45 -1.97 5.89
C PHE A 100 -19.77 -2.02 5.13
N ALA A 101 -20.88 -2.05 5.86
CA ALA A 101 -22.22 -1.97 5.30
C ALA A 101 -23.00 -0.79 5.87
N LEU A 102 -23.96 -0.27 5.10
CA LEU A 102 -24.96 0.66 5.64
C LEU A 102 -25.80 -0.06 6.70
N SER A 103 -26.28 0.68 7.68
CA SER A 103 -27.01 0.18 8.86
C SER A 103 -26.24 -0.79 9.76
N GLN A 104 -24.94 -0.97 9.52
CA GLN A 104 -24.08 -1.81 10.36
C GLN A 104 -23.81 -1.13 11.71
N ARG A 105 -23.91 -1.90 12.80
CA ARG A 105 -23.53 -1.48 14.15
C ARG A 105 -22.01 -1.57 14.29
N ILE A 106 -21.40 -0.51 14.80
CA ILE A 106 -19.96 -0.47 15.04
C ILE A 106 -19.68 0.11 16.42
N SER A 107 -18.59 -0.32 17.01
CA SER A 107 -18.03 0.30 18.21
C SER A 107 -16.53 0.47 18.08
N GLY A 108 -16.00 1.42 18.82
CA GLY A 108 -14.62 1.82 18.66
C GLY A 108 -14.25 3.01 19.51
N THR A 109 -13.18 3.67 19.10
CA THR A 109 -12.67 4.88 19.72
C THR A 109 -12.64 6.01 18.68
N TYR A 110 -13.20 7.16 19.02
CA TYR A 110 -13.16 8.38 18.23
C TYR A 110 -12.53 9.47 19.08
N LEU A 111 -11.38 10.00 18.65
CA LEU A 111 -10.61 11.00 19.40
C LEU A 111 -10.40 10.63 20.89
N LYS A 112 -9.96 9.39 21.13
CA LYS A 112 -9.75 8.78 22.46
C LYS A 112 -11.02 8.48 23.28
N GLN A 113 -12.20 8.75 22.74
CA GLN A 113 -13.46 8.51 23.42
C GLN A 113 -14.13 7.24 22.88
N PRO A 114 -14.59 6.32 23.74
CA PRO A 114 -15.32 5.15 23.29
C PRO A 114 -16.66 5.57 22.68
N PHE A 115 -17.05 4.91 21.60
CA PHE A 115 -18.35 5.13 20.98
C PHE A 115 -19.01 3.81 20.59
N SER A 116 -20.34 3.83 20.57
CA SER A 116 -21.17 2.82 19.90
C SER A 116 -22.14 3.56 18.98
N GLY A 117 -22.31 3.06 17.77
CA GLY A 117 -23.13 3.72 16.78
C GLY A 117 -23.47 2.85 15.57
N THR A 118 -24.20 3.45 14.64
CA THR A 118 -24.63 2.82 13.39
C THR A 118 -24.12 3.60 12.20
N ILE A 119 -23.63 2.90 11.17
CA ILE A 119 -23.21 3.51 9.90
C ILE A 119 -24.47 3.91 9.12
N ILE A 120 -24.69 5.21 8.97
CA ILE A 120 -25.81 5.77 8.21
C ILE A 120 -25.40 6.27 6.81
N GLY A 121 -24.09 6.40 6.58
CA GLY A 121 -23.52 6.81 5.30
C GLY A 121 -22.21 6.07 5.06
N LEU A 122 -22.01 5.62 3.83
CA LEU A 122 -20.84 4.87 3.41
C LEU A 122 -20.49 5.30 2.00
N ALA A 123 -19.28 5.82 1.81
CA ALA A 123 -18.70 6.08 0.50
C ALA A 123 -17.32 5.44 0.41
N ALA A 124 -17.11 4.59 -0.59
CA ALA A 124 -15.78 4.07 -0.89
C ALA A 124 -14.93 5.18 -1.54
N LEU A 125 -13.70 5.35 -1.05
CA LEU A 125 -12.73 6.29 -1.58
C LEU A 125 -11.57 5.53 -2.23
N GLY A 126 -11.08 6.05 -3.36
CA GLY A 126 -10.02 5.39 -4.15
C GLY A 126 -10.47 4.05 -4.74
N ALA A 127 -9.53 3.12 -4.91
CA ALA A 127 -9.79 1.76 -5.42
C ALA A 127 -10.44 0.81 -4.38
N GLY A 128 -11.05 1.35 -3.31
CA GLY A 128 -11.71 0.58 -2.25
C GLY A 128 -10.81 0.20 -1.06
N ASP A 129 -9.64 0.85 -0.92
CA ASP A 129 -8.76 0.73 0.25
C ASP A 129 -9.23 1.63 1.43
N MET A 130 -9.92 2.74 1.12
CA MET A 130 -10.43 3.72 2.10
C MET A 130 -11.94 3.88 2.00
N PHE A 131 -12.56 4.22 3.12
CA PHE A 131 -14.00 4.40 3.25
C PHE A 131 -14.28 5.66 4.08
N ARG A 132 -15.12 6.54 3.55
CA ARG A 132 -15.71 7.66 4.29
C ARG A 132 -17.00 7.16 4.93
N LEU A 133 -17.01 7.10 6.25
CA LEU A 133 -18.14 6.64 7.06
C LEU A 133 -18.83 7.84 7.69
N THR A 134 -20.15 7.87 7.58
CA THR A 134 -21.00 8.72 8.42
C THR A 134 -21.61 7.83 9.49
N VAL A 135 -21.22 8.08 10.74
CA VAL A 135 -21.63 7.29 11.90
C VAL A 135 -22.57 8.12 12.75
N GLN A 136 -23.69 7.53 13.12
CA GLN A 136 -24.60 8.06 14.13
C GLN A 136 -24.37 7.31 15.43
N PHE A 137 -23.91 8.01 16.46
CA PHE A 137 -23.74 7.44 17.79
C PHE A 137 -25.10 7.26 18.47
N ASP A 138 -25.24 6.17 19.22
CA ASP A 138 -26.41 5.89 20.05
C ASP A 138 -26.59 6.96 21.13
N GLU A 139 -25.49 7.29 21.82
CA GLU A 139 -25.42 8.37 22.81
C GLU A 139 -24.50 9.48 22.26
N PRO A 140 -24.84 10.76 22.48
CA PRO A 140 -23.98 11.86 22.07
C PRO A 140 -22.63 11.77 22.80
N VAL A 141 -21.54 11.64 22.03
CA VAL A 141 -20.18 11.51 22.57
C VAL A 141 -19.55 12.90 22.66
N ASP A 142 -18.97 13.23 23.80
CA ASP A 142 -18.13 14.43 23.94
C ASP A 142 -16.80 14.18 23.24
N VAL A 143 -16.52 14.92 22.16
CA VAL A 143 -15.34 14.69 21.33
C VAL A 143 -14.12 15.50 21.76
N VAL A 144 -14.21 16.18 22.90
CA VAL A 144 -13.13 17.02 23.45
C VAL A 144 -12.61 16.39 24.75
N SER A 145 -11.30 16.40 24.93
CA SER A 145 -10.63 15.80 26.09
C SER A 145 -10.32 16.80 27.22
N PHE A 146 -10.65 18.08 27.05
CA PHE A 146 -10.36 19.14 28.02
C PHE A 146 -11.55 19.41 28.94
N GLU A 147 -11.31 19.49 30.25
CA GLU A 147 -12.36 19.70 31.26
C GLU A 147 -13.09 21.05 31.16
N SER A 148 -12.53 22.03 30.42
CA SER A 148 -13.14 23.36 30.26
C SER A 148 -14.06 23.49 29.04
N PHE A 149 -14.21 22.46 28.19
CA PHE A 149 -15.05 22.56 27.00
C PHE A 149 -15.64 21.22 26.59
N SER A 150 -16.97 21.17 26.42
CA SER A 150 -17.67 20.01 25.88
C SER A 150 -18.13 20.26 24.46
N ALA A 151 -17.90 19.29 23.57
CA ALA A 151 -18.47 19.28 22.23
C ALA A 151 -19.15 17.93 21.97
N PHE A 152 -20.42 17.84 22.34
CA PHE A 152 -21.22 16.66 22.07
C PHE A 152 -21.52 16.55 20.58
N ARG A 153 -21.12 15.44 19.96
CA ARG A 153 -21.49 15.10 18.59
C ARG A 153 -22.27 13.80 18.59
N GLN A 154 -23.45 13.83 17.98
CA GLN A 154 -24.24 12.63 17.74
C GLN A 154 -23.93 12.01 16.38
N ARG A 155 -23.51 12.83 15.40
CA ARG A 155 -23.17 12.38 14.06
C ARG A 155 -21.78 12.85 13.72
N VAL A 156 -20.94 11.92 13.28
CA VAL A 156 -19.58 12.21 12.84
C VAL A 156 -19.34 11.62 11.48
N GLU A 157 -18.40 12.23 10.77
CA GLU A 157 -17.89 11.71 9.53
C GLU A 157 -16.39 11.48 9.67
N ALA A 158 -15.94 10.31 9.26
CA ALA A 158 -14.54 9.92 9.36
C ALA A 158 -14.14 9.06 8.18
N THR A 159 -12.92 9.27 7.70
CA THR A 159 -12.28 8.38 6.75
C THR A 159 -11.51 7.30 7.51
N VAL A 160 -11.76 6.05 7.17
CA VAL A 160 -11.06 4.88 7.72
C VAL A 160 -10.57 3.99 6.59
N THR A 161 -9.49 3.25 6.84
CA THR A 161 -9.08 2.16 5.96
C THR A 161 -10.02 0.96 6.12
N ARG A 162 -9.84 -0.06 5.29
CA ARG A 162 -10.57 -1.33 5.41
C ARG A 162 -10.41 -2.02 6.78
N GLU A 163 -9.30 -1.78 7.45
CA GLU A 163 -9.00 -2.26 8.80
C GLU A 163 -9.82 -1.51 9.86
N GLY A 164 -10.46 -0.39 9.50
CA GLY A 164 -11.24 0.44 10.41
C GLY A 164 -10.41 1.45 11.17
N VAL A 165 -9.20 1.75 10.68
CA VAL A 165 -8.29 2.74 11.29
C VAL A 165 -8.25 3.98 10.42
N SER A 166 -8.37 5.16 11.03
CA SER A 166 -8.24 6.41 10.30
C SER A 166 -6.78 6.66 9.88
N PRO A 167 -6.51 7.05 8.61
CA PRO A 167 -5.17 7.46 8.21
C PRO A 167 -4.77 8.79 8.86
N SER A 168 -5.74 9.64 9.20
CA SER A 168 -5.53 10.90 9.89
C SER A 168 -5.23 10.64 11.37
N ARG A 169 -4.18 11.29 11.86
CA ARG A 169 -3.71 11.16 13.24
C ARG A 169 -3.83 12.51 13.94
N THR A 170 -4.14 12.46 15.23
CA THR A 170 -4.10 13.64 16.10
C THR A 170 -2.64 14.09 16.26
N SER A 171 -2.44 15.29 16.83
CA SER A 171 -1.10 15.79 17.17
C SER A 171 -0.31 14.86 18.09
N ASP A 172 -1.01 14.02 18.88
CA ASP A 172 -0.41 12.99 19.74
C ASP A 172 -0.03 11.70 18.99
N GLY A 173 -0.27 11.64 17.69
CA GLY A 173 0.03 10.47 16.86
C GLY A 173 -1.00 9.34 16.95
N GLU A 174 -2.17 9.55 17.56
CA GLU A 174 -3.23 8.54 17.61
C GLU A 174 -4.21 8.70 16.43
N PRO A 175 -4.70 7.60 15.82
CA PRO A 175 -5.70 7.69 14.76
C PRO A 175 -6.99 8.38 15.26
N HIS A 176 -7.61 9.21 14.40
CA HIS A 176 -8.84 9.91 14.76
C HIS A 176 -10.00 8.95 15.07
N MET A 177 -10.06 7.82 14.38
CA MET A 177 -11.09 6.81 14.56
C MET A 177 -10.47 5.42 14.43
N VAL A 178 -10.82 4.53 15.36
CA VAL A 178 -10.46 3.12 15.34
C VAL A 178 -11.71 2.32 15.63
N ILE A 179 -12.11 1.44 14.70
CA ILE A 179 -13.23 0.53 14.86
C ILE A 179 -12.71 -0.77 15.46
N THR A 180 -13.16 -1.12 16.66
CA THR A 180 -12.73 -2.33 17.36
C THR A 180 -13.70 -3.49 17.16
N SER A 181 -15.00 -3.20 17.01
CA SER A 181 -16.02 -4.21 16.73
C SER A 181 -16.94 -3.82 15.58
N ARG A 182 -17.36 -4.83 14.83
CA ARG A 182 -18.26 -4.75 13.68
C ARG A 182 -19.36 -5.77 13.92
N GLY A 183 -20.55 -5.29 14.26
CA GLY A 183 -21.76 -6.10 14.42
C GLY A 183 -22.40 -6.48 13.09
#